data_AF-A0A2P4X3K4-F1
#
_entry.id   AF-A0A2P4X3K4-F1
#
_cell.length_a   1.000
_cell.length_b   1.000
_cell.length_c   1.000
_cell.angle_alpha   90.00
_cell.angle_beta   90.00
_cell.angle_gamma   90.00
#
_symmetry.space_group_name_H-M   'P 1'
#
loop_
_entity.id
_entity.type
_entity.pdbx_description
1 polymer ?
#
loop_
_entity_poly.entity_id
_entity_poly.type
_entity_poly.pdbx_seq_one_letter_code
_entity_poly.pdbx_strand_id
1 'polypeptide(L)' 'MALYSHLVIGKLLLRWDGPFHVVDAISHSFIVRLLLTNAIHEVNGPRLKYYNDPNLEVTEELAEHIAN' A
#
# COMPACT_ATOMS: atom_id res chain seq x y z
N MET A 1 -4.64 -2.02 0.69
CA MET A 1 -4.10 -0.73 0.20
C MET A 1 -3.63 0.09 1.41
N ALA A 2 -2.45 0.70 1.37
CA ALA A 2 -1.83 1.37 2.53
C ALA A 2 -1.51 2.85 2.21
N LEU A 3 -1.69 3.76 3.16
CA LEU A 3 -1.45 5.19 2.98
C LEU A 3 0.01 5.53 3.32
N TYR A 4 0.80 5.88 2.30
CA TYR A 4 2.03 6.64 2.45
C TYR A 4 1.78 8.09 2.00
N SER A 5 1.97 9.06 2.88
CA SER A 5 1.77 10.47 2.55
C SER A 5 3.08 11.08 2.04
N HIS A 6 3.15 11.39 0.74
CA HIS A 6 4.11 12.39 0.27
C HIS A 6 3.64 13.76 0.75
N LEU A 7 4.39 14.35 1.69
CA LEU A 7 4.15 15.71 2.15
C LEU A 7 4.49 16.69 1.02
N VAL A 8 3.49 17.06 0.22
CA VAL A 8 3.56 18.22 -0.67
C VAL A 8 3.13 19.43 0.16
N ILE A 9 4.06 20.34 0.43
CA ILE A 9 3.80 21.56 1.23
C ILE A 9 2.59 22.30 0.66
N GLY A 10 1.53 22.44 1.46
CA GLY A 10 0.37 23.28 1.15
C GLY A 10 -0.92 22.59 0.69
N LYS A 11 -0.94 21.26 0.50
CA LYS A 11 -2.19 20.53 0.20
C LYS A 11 -2.17 19.13 0.81
N LEU A 12 -3.09 18.85 1.74
CA LEU A 12 -3.37 17.49 2.20
C LEU A 12 -3.98 16.70 1.04
N LEU A 13 -3.13 16.15 0.17
CA LEU A 13 -3.55 15.22 -0.87
C LEU A 13 -3.62 13.83 -0.24
N LEU A 14 -4.84 13.38 0.03
CA LEU A 14 -5.11 12.01 0.45
C LEU A 14 -5.16 11.12 -0.80
N ARG A 15 -4.01 10.62 -1.25
CA ARG A 15 -3.93 9.57 -2.28
C ARG A 15 -3.68 8.24 -1.57
N TRP A 16 -4.48 7.23 -1.89
CA TRP A 16 -4.18 5.85 -1.53
C TRP A 16 -3.06 5.38 -2.43
N ASP A 17 -1.97 4.88 -1.83
CA ASP A 17 -0.92 4.24 -2.59
C ASP A 17 -1.18 2.74 -2.62
N GLY A 18 -0.73 2.11 -3.71
CA GLY A 18 -0.57 0.68 -3.97
C GLY A 18 -1.62 -0.33 -3.47
N PRO A 19 -1.75 -1.47 -4.17
CA PRO A 19 -2.00 -2.72 -3.48
C PRO A 19 -0.71 -3.12 -2.74
N PHE A 20 -0.88 -3.47 -1.46
CA PHE A 20 0.20 -3.94 -0.60
C PHE A 20 -0.18 -5.31 -0.07
N HIS A 21 0.81 -6.18 0.05
CA HIS A 21 0.67 -7.44 0.77
C HIS A 21 1.09 -7.25 2.23
N VAL A 22 0.23 -7.61 3.18
CA VAL A 22 0.59 -7.63 4.60
C VAL A 22 1.52 -8.82 4.83
N VAL A 23 2.74 -8.55 5.31
CA VAL A 23 3.78 -9.56 5.56
C VAL A 23 3.79 -9.96 7.03
N ASP A 24 3.55 -9.00 7.93
CA ASP A 24 3.53 -9.25 9.36
C ASP A 24 2.61 -8.26 10.09
N ALA A 25 2.13 -8.66 11.27
CA ALA A 25 1.37 -7.83 12.19
C ALA A 25 2.17 -7.68 13.49
N ILE A 26 2.60 -6.45 13.77
CA ILE A 26 3.37 -6.11 14.97
C ILE A 26 2.53 -5.23 15.91
N SER A 27 3.07 -4.87 17.07
CA SER A 27 2.32 -4.10 18.06
C SER A 27 1.90 -2.73 17.53
N HIS A 28 0.61 -2.58 17.22
CA HIS A 28 -0.07 -1.36 16.73
C HIS A 28 0.20 -0.97 15.26
N SER A 29 0.95 -1.77 14.51
CA SER A 29 1.26 -1.51 13.10
C SER A 29 1.41 -2.82 12.31
N PHE A 30 1.53 -2.68 11.00
CA PHE A 30 1.69 -3.79 10.06
C PHE A 30 2.95 -3.58 9.23
N ILE A 31 3.65 -4.67 8.95
CA ILE A 31 4.70 -4.69 7.93
C ILE A 31 4.03 -5.04 6.61
N VAL A 32 4.15 -4.16 5.63
CA VAL A 32 3.57 -4.33 4.30
C VAL A 32 4.63 -4.32 3.23
N ARG A 33 4.38 -5.06 2.15
CA ARG A 33 5.22 -5.13 0.98
C ARG A 33 4.48 -4.55 -0.22
N LEU A 34 5.09 -3.59 -0.90
CA LEU A 34 4.58 -3.10 -2.18
C LEU A 34 4.79 -4.17 -3.25
N LEU A 35 3.72 -4.56 -3.94
CA LEU A 35 3.72 -5.69 -4.89
C LEU A 35 4.67 -5.48 -6.09
N LEU A 36 4.83 -4.24 -6.56
CA LEU A 36 5.68 -3.93 -7.71
C LEU A 36 7.18 -3.94 -7.40
N THR A 37 7.57 -3.23 -6.34
CA THR A 37 8.99 -2.98 -6.05
C THR A 37 9.54 -3.91 -4.98
N ASN A 38 8.69 -4.71 -4.33
CA ASN A 38 9.00 -5.45 -3.10
C ASN A 38 9.47 -4.57 -1.93
N ALA A 39 9.28 -3.25 -1.99
CA ALA A 39 9.63 -2.34 -0.90
C ALA A 39 8.82 -2.68 0.36
N ILE A 40 9.49 -2.67 1.51
CA ILE A 40 8.90 -2.97 2.81
C ILE A 40 8.64 -1.66 3.55
N HIS A 41 7.46 -1.54 4.14
CA HIS A 41 7.04 -0.40 4.93
C HIS A 41 6.35 -0.84 6.21
N GLU A 42 6.52 -0.08 7.28
CA GLU A 42 5.69 -0.17 8.47
C GLU A 42 4.55 0.86 8.37
N VAL A 43 3.32 0.42 8.61
CA VAL A 43 2.12 1.27 8.50
C VAL A 43 1.12 0.98 9.62
N ASN A 44 0.55 2.05 10.16
CA ASN A 44 -0.50 1.97 11.16
C ASN A 44 -1.80 1.43 10.55
N GLY A 45 -2.57 0.64 11.31
CA GLY A 45 -3.84 0.06 10.85
C GLY A 45 -4.85 1.06 10.24
N PRO A 46 -5.07 2.27 10.82
CA PRO A 46 -5.99 3.25 10.24
C PRO A 46 -5.57 3.79 8.86
N ARG A 47 -4.33 3.57 8.46
CA ARG A 47 -3.80 3.91 7.13
C ARG A 47 -3.99 2.76 6.14
N LEU A 48 -4.64 1.67 6.51
CA LEU A 48 -4.92 0.53 5.64
C LEU A 48 -6.40 0.48 5.25
N LYS A 49 -6.66 0.22 3.97
CA LYS A 49 -7.93 -0.30 3.46
C LYS A 49 -7.76 -1.78 3.16
N TYR A 50 -8.52 -2.61 3.87
CA TYR A 50 -8.46 -4.07 3.74
C TYR A 50 -9.06 -4.53 2.41
N TYR A 51 -8.37 -5.47 1.78
CA TYR A 51 -8.76 -6.17 0.57
C TYR A 51 -8.17 -7.57 0.65
N ASN A 52 -8.95 -8.59 0.32
CA ASN A 52 -8.52 -9.98 0.36
C ASN A 52 -9.03 -10.69 -0.88
N ASP A 53 -8.11 -11.04 -1.77
CA ASP A 53 -8.34 -11.91 -2.92
C ASP A 53 -7.10 -12.81 -3.06
N PRO A 54 -7.23 -14.13 -2.77
CA PRO A 54 -6.10 -15.05 -2.83
C PRO A 54 -5.61 -15.30 -4.26
N ASN A 55 -6.38 -14.92 -5.28
CA ASN A 55 -6.03 -15.06 -6.69
C ASN A 55 -5.56 -13.73 -7.31
N LEU A 56 -5.27 -12.70 -6.50
CA LEU A 56 -4.77 -11.44 -7.02
C LEU A 56 -3.34 -11.61 -7.55
N GLU A 57 -3.20 -11.54 -8.87
CA GLU A 57 -1.91 -11.56 -9.55
C GLU A 57 -1.47 -10.14 -9.92
N VAL A 58 -0.14 -9.91 -9.93
CA VAL A 58 0.43 -8.66 -10.43
C VAL A 58 0.50 -8.74 -11.95
N THR A 59 -0.60 -8.36 -12.60
CA THR A 59 -0.70 -8.28 -14.07
C THR A 59 -0.14 -6.96 -14.59
N GLU A 60 0.09 -6.87 -15.90
CA GLU A 60 0.52 -5.65 -16.58
C GLU A 60 -0.48 -4.50 -16.38
N GLU A 61 -1.79 -4.79 -16.47
CA GLU A 61 -2.87 -3.82 -16.18
C GLU A 61 -2.77 -3.26 -14.75
N LEU A 62 -2.52 -4.13 -13.76
CA LEU A 62 -2.37 -3.69 -12.38
C LEU A 62 -1.10 -2.84 -12.21
N ALA A 63 -0.01 -3.18 -12.90
CA ALA A 63 1.23 -2.42 -12.87
C ALA A 63 1.04 -1.01 -13.45
N GLU A 64 0.35 -0.88 -14.58
CA GLU A 64 0.00 0.40 -15.20
C GLU A 64 -0.87 1.26 -14.29
N HIS A 65 -1.84 0.66 -13.59
CA HIS A 65 -2.71 1.37 -12.66
C HIS A 65 -1.94 1.98 -11.47
N ILE A 66 -0.90 1.30 -10.99
CA ILE A 66 -0.10 1.78 -9.85
C ILE A 66 0.93 2.85 -10.28
N ALA A 67 1.43 2.76 -11.52
CA ALA A 67 2.43 3.69 -12.05
C ALA A 67 1.88 5.10 -12.35
N ASN A 68 0.56 5.26 -12.50
CA ASN A 68 -0.15 6.53 -12.76
C ASN A 68 -0.57 7.26 -11.47
#